data_AF-A0A1G8Z7P9-F1
#
_entry.id   AF-A0A1G8Z7P9-F1
#
_cell.length_a   1.000
_cell.length_b   1.000
_cell.length_c   1.000
_cell.angle_alpha   90.00
_cell.angle_beta   90.00
_cell.angle_gamma   90.00
#
_symmetry.space_group_name_H-M   'P 1'
#
loop_
_entity.id
_entity.type
_entity.pdbx_description
1 polymer ?
#
loop_
_entity_poly.entity_id
_entity_poly.type
_entity_poly.pdbx_seq_one_letter_code
_entity_poly.pdbx_strand_id
1 'polypeptide(L)'
;MRQWFLAAAFLVQPAYATQITIGPEQGASGSPYLSFCQERFYEEDDGLLRCNWAVNFNFACFVSFPSNKVIQAGAKISEPEVVGECDNGEKIIKLMHY
;
A
#
# COMPACT_ATOMS: atom_id res chain seq x y z
N MET A 1 -64.65 30.31 -1.04
CA MET A 1 -64.26 28.95 -1.48
C MET A 1 -63.22 29.10 -2.57
N ARG A 2 -62.20 28.21 -2.62
CA ARG A 2 -61.13 28.14 -3.66
C ARG A 2 -60.07 29.28 -3.46
N GLN A 3 -58.74 29.07 -3.37
CA GLN A 3 -57.91 28.00 -3.90
C GLN A 3 -56.62 27.65 -3.11
N TRP A 4 -56.41 26.33 -2.93
CA TRP A 4 -55.21 25.52 -3.22
C TRP A 4 -53.93 25.70 -2.37
N PHE A 5 -53.80 24.77 -1.43
CA PHE A 5 -52.58 24.25 -0.81
C PHE A 5 -51.74 23.41 -1.80
N LEU A 6 -50.42 23.32 -1.51
CA LEU A 6 -49.44 22.29 -1.93
C LEU A 6 -48.93 22.40 -3.39
N ALA A 7 -47.68 22.14 -3.75
CA ALA A 7 -46.58 21.45 -3.08
C ALA A 7 -45.24 21.98 -3.60
N ALA A 8 -44.27 22.22 -2.72
CA ALA A 8 -42.87 22.32 -3.11
C ALA A 8 -42.38 20.91 -3.46
N ALA A 9 -42.12 20.67 -4.75
CA ALA A 9 -41.49 19.45 -5.21
C ALA A 9 -40.02 19.46 -4.78
N PHE A 10 -39.73 18.85 -3.62
CA PHE A 10 -38.37 18.46 -3.24
C PHE A 10 -37.92 17.38 -4.22
N LEU A 11 -37.13 17.76 -5.22
CA LEU A 11 -36.38 16.82 -6.06
C LEU A 11 -35.24 16.24 -5.21
N VAL A 12 -35.54 15.20 -4.45
CA VAL A 12 -34.52 14.34 -3.87
C VAL A 12 -33.95 13.51 -5.02
N GLN A 13 -32.79 13.91 -5.53
CA GLN A 13 -32.02 13.04 -6.41
C GLN A 13 -31.45 11.90 -5.57
N PRO A 14 -31.64 10.62 -5.95
CA PRO A 14 -30.87 9.55 -5.34
C PRO A 14 -29.42 9.76 -5.75
N ALA A 15 -28.59 10.17 -4.80
CA ALA A 15 -27.14 10.03 -4.92
C ALA A 15 -26.89 8.52 -5.03
N TYR A 16 -26.62 8.04 -6.24
CA TYR A 16 -26.05 6.72 -6.45
C TYR A 16 -24.66 6.76 -5.82
N ALA A 17 -24.59 6.40 -4.55
CA ALA A 17 -23.34 6.05 -3.90
C ALA A 17 -22.86 4.76 -4.60
N THR A 18 -22.02 4.92 -5.61
CA THR A 18 -21.15 3.85 -6.05
C THR A 18 -20.27 3.49 -4.86
N GLN A 19 -20.71 2.49 -4.08
CA GLN A 19 -19.81 1.79 -3.18
C GLN A 19 -18.75 1.15 -4.09
N ILE A 20 -17.61 1.83 -4.23
CA ILE A 20 -16.40 1.19 -4.70
C ILE A 20 -16.00 0.27 -3.56
N THR A 21 -16.51 -0.96 -3.61
CA THR A 21 -15.98 -2.05 -2.81
C THR A 21 -14.58 -2.30 -3.35
N ILE A 22 -13.58 -1.63 -2.78
CA ILE A 22 -12.19 -2.06 -2.89
C ILE A 22 -12.14 -3.37 -2.08
N GLY A 23 -12.62 -4.45 -2.69
CA GLY A 23 -12.26 -5.79 -2.22
C GLY A 23 -10.73 -5.89 -2.25
N PRO A 24 -10.12 -6.71 -1.38
CA PRO A 24 -8.70 -7.00 -1.52
C PRO A 24 -8.47 -7.40 -2.98
N GLU A 25 -7.53 -6.75 -3.65
CA GLU A 25 -7.09 -7.16 -4.99
C GLU A 25 -6.94 -8.67 -4.95
N GLN A 26 -7.74 -9.34 -5.78
CA GLN A 26 -7.80 -10.79 -5.87
C GLN A 26 -6.36 -11.26 -5.97
N GLY A 27 -5.92 -12.01 -4.94
CA GLY A 27 -4.55 -12.45 -4.78
C GLY A 27 -4.00 -12.88 -6.12
N ALA A 28 -3.09 -12.06 -6.66
CA ALA A 28 -2.27 -12.50 -7.75
C ALA A 28 -1.59 -13.76 -7.22
N SER A 29 -1.91 -14.90 -7.81
CA SER A 29 -1.04 -16.09 -7.77
C SER A 29 0.24 -15.75 -8.54
N GLY A 30 0.90 -14.65 -8.14
CA GLY A 30 2.16 -14.19 -8.66
C GLY A 30 3.26 -15.02 -8.04
N SER A 31 4.34 -15.21 -8.80
CA SER A 31 5.58 -15.70 -8.21
C SER A 31 5.99 -14.77 -7.06
N PRO A 32 6.54 -15.32 -5.95
CA PRO A 32 7.09 -14.51 -4.88
C PRO A 32 8.06 -13.45 -5.41
N TYR A 33 7.96 -12.26 -4.86
CA TYR A 33 8.88 -11.17 -5.07
C TYR A 33 9.94 -11.14 -3.97
N LEU A 34 11.18 -10.96 -4.39
CA LEU A 34 12.28 -10.66 -3.50
C LEU A 34 12.59 -9.17 -3.57
N SER A 35 12.35 -8.47 -2.48
CA SER A 35 12.49 -7.02 -2.38
C SER A 35 13.53 -6.64 -1.33
N PHE A 36 14.22 -5.53 -1.58
CA PHE A 36 15.28 -5.00 -0.71
C PHE A 36 14.95 -3.57 -0.27
N CYS A 37 15.39 -3.19 0.93
CA CYS A 37 15.14 -1.87 1.49
C CYS A 37 16.25 -1.43 2.43
N GLN A 38 16.43 -0.13 2.60
CA GLN A 38 17.19 0.37 3.74
C GLN A 38 16.33 0.27 5.01
N GLU A 39 16.91 -0.26 6.10
CA GLU A 39 16.23 -0.49 7.38
C GLU A 39 15.52 0.77 7.90
N ARG A 40 16.12 1.96 7.73
CA ARG A 40 15.56 3.25 8.17
C ARG A 40 14.22 3.64 7.51
N PHE A 41 13.90 3.02 6.37
CA PHE A 41 12.65 3.27 5.65
C PHE A 41 11.64 2.15 5.83
N TYR A 42 11.98 1.11 6.62
CA TYR A 42 11.07 0.03 6.90
C TYR A 42 10.14 0.40 8.05
N GLU A 43 8.85 0.44 7.76
CA GLU A 43 7.80 0.63 8.75
C GLU A 43 6.74 -0.46 8.58
N GLU A 44 6.29 -1.03 9.70
CA GLU A 44 5.19 -1.98 9.75
C GLU A 44 4.11 -1.40 10.68
N ASP A 45 2.99 -0.97 10.10
CA ASP A 45 1.91 -0.29 10.81
C ASP A 45 0.55 -0.60 10.16
N ASP A 46 -0.51 -0.75 10.97
CA ASP A 46 -1.88 -1.04 10.53
C ASP A 46 -2.00 -2.21 9.51
N GLY A 47 -1.15 -3.22 9.64
CA GLY A 47 -1.11 -4.37 8.71
C GLY A 47 -0.53 -4.04 7.33
N LEU A 48 0.23 -2.96 7.23
CA LEU A 48 0.92 -2.51 6.02
C LEU A 48 2.43 -2.49 6.25
N LEU A 49 3.18 -2.94 5.24
CA LEU A 49 4.63 -2.82 5.18
C LEU A 49 4.97 -1.67 4.22
N ARG A 50 5.65 -0.66 4.73
CA ARG A 50 6.04 0.53 3.98
C ARG A 50 7.53 0.57 3.86
N CYS A 51 8.00 0.71 2.63
CA CYS A 51 9.41 0.87 2.35
C CYS A 51 9.65 1.25 0.88
N ASN A 52 10.86 1.73 0.62
CA ASN A 52 11.43 1.96 -0.70
C ASN A 52 11.92 0.68 -1.37
N TRP A 53 11.00 -0.22 -1.69
CA TRP A 53 11.34 -1.54 -2.22
C TRP A 53 12.09 -1.47 -3.55
N ALA A 54 13.33 -1.96 -3.53
CA ALA A 54 14.18 -2.18 -4.69
C ALA A 54 14.16 -3.66 -5.09
N VAL A 55 14.20 -3.92 -6.39
CA VAL A 55 14.26 -5.29 -6.96
C VAL A 55 15.67 -5.90 -6.89
N ASN A 56 16.67 -5.12 -6.50
CA ASN A 56 18.06 -5.53 -6.44
C ASN A 56 18.73 -4.93 -5.19
N PHE A 57 19.57 -5.72 -4.55
CA PHE A 57 20.36 -5.31 -3.40
C PHE A 57 21.15 -4.02 -3.64
N ASN A 58 21.86 -3.92 -4.77
CA ASN A 58 22.68 -2.75 -5.08
C ASN A 58 21.85 -1.48 -5.26
N PHE A 59 20.62 -1.62 -5.76
CA PHE A 59 19.73 -0.47 -5.94
C PHE A 59 19.15 0.04 -4.63
N ALA A 60 19.07 -0.78 -3.58
CA ALA A 60 18.54 -0.36 -2.28
C ALA A 60 19.32 0.83 -1.69
N CYS A 61 20.64 0.93 -1.95
CA CYS A 61 21.47 2.05 -1.49
C CYS A 61 21.29 3.36 -2.26
N PHE A 62 20.72 3.30 -3.48
CA PHE A 62 20.55 4.48 -4.33
C PHE A 62 19.16 5.08 -4.27
N VAL A 63 18.22 4.46 -3.54
CA VAL A 63 16.87 5.00 -3.40
C VAL A 63 16.90 6.18 -2.43
N SER A 64 17.08 7.39 -2.99
CA SER A 64 17.27 8.63 -2.24
C SER A 64 15.97 9.24 -1.71
N PHE A 65 14.80 8.83 -2.23
CA PHE A 65 13.51 9.41 -1.88
C PHE A 65 12.45 8.34 -1.67
N PRO A 66 11.53 8.53 -0.70
CA PRO A 66 10.52 7.54 -0.40
C PRO A 66 9.57 7.27 -1.57
N SER A 67 9.83 6.17 -2.28
CA SER A 67 8.85 5.50 -3.10
C SER A 67 8.01 4.69 -2.13
N ASN A 68 7.01 5.32 -1.49
CA ASN A 68 6.12 4.69 -0.50
C ASN A 68 5.31 3.55 -1.12
N LYS A 69 5.99 2.48 -1.52
CA LYS A 69 5.41 1.26 -2.05
C LYS A 69 4.92 0.48 -0.84
N VAL A 70 3.61 0.30 -0.80
CA VAL A 70 2.93 -0.36 0.30
C VAL A 70 2.70 -1.81 -0.08
N ILE A 71 3.11 -2.73 0.79
CA ILE A 71 2.82 -4.16 0.71
C ILE A 71 1.88 -4.48 1.87
N GLN A 72 0.89 -5.35 1.67
CA GLN A 72 0.06 -5.83 2.79
C GLN A 72 0.90 -6.75 3.68
N ALA A 73 0.84 -6.59 5.01
CA ALA A 73 1.58 -7.46 5.94
C ALA A 73 1.20 -8.95 5.77
N GLY A 74 -0.05 -9.23 5.36
CA GLY A 74 -0.49 -10.59 5.02
C GLY A 74 0.15 -11.19 3.75
N ALA A 75 0.82 -10.39 2.92
CA ALA A 75 1.58 -10.86 1.76
C ALA A 75 3.01 -11.28 2.14
N LYS A 76 3.45 -11.01 3.38
CA LYS A 76 4.77 -11.41 3.90
C LYS A 76 4.89 -12.94 3.90
N ILE A 77 5.92 -13.45 3.21
CA ILE A 77 6.24 -14.88 3.21
C ILE A 77 7.23 -15.21 4.34
N SER A 78 8.13 -14.29 4.64
CA SER A 78 9.14 -14.43 5.70
C SER A 78 9.38 -13.09 6.39
N GLU A 79 9.83 -13.12 7.64
CA GLU A 79 10.27 -11.91 8.33
C GLU A 79 11.42 -11.21 7.57
N PRO A 80 11.53 -9.87 7.66
CA PRO A 80 12.64 -9.14 7.08
C PRO A 80 13.98 -9.59 7.68
N GLU A 81 14.97 -9.78 6.82
CA GLU A 81 16.33 -10.17 7.22
C GLU A 81 17.33 -9.10 6.80
N VAL A 82 18.22 -8.69 7.71
CA VAL A 82 19.36 -7.84 7.34
C VAL A 82 20.37 -8.66 6.54
N VAL A 83 20.60 -8.29 5.29
CA VAL A 83 21.45 -9.03 4.35
C VAL A 83 22.71 -8.28 3.93
N GLY A 84 22.87 -7.05 4.38
CA GLY A 84 24.07 -6.26 4.10
C GLY A 84 23.95 -4.82 4.58
N GLU A 85 24.87 -3.99 4.12
CA GLU A 85 25.05 -2.60 4.51
C GLU A 85 25.48 -1.78 3.30
N CYS A 86 24.98 -0.55 3.20
CA CYS A 86 25.42 0.44 2.22
C CYS A 86 26.74 1.11 2.66
N ASP A 87 27.44 1.78 1.74
CA ASP A 87 28.72 2.46 2.02
C ASP A 87 28.64 3.51 3.14
N ASN A 88 27.45 4.02 3.43
CA ASN A 88 27.18 5.00 4.49
C ASN A 88 26.81 4.36 5.85
N GLY A 89 26.86 3.03 5.97
CA GLY A 89 26.50 2.30 7.19
C GLY A 89 25.03 1.92 7.31
N GLU A 90 24.19 2.24 6.32
CA GLU A 90 22.77 1.91 6.37
C GLU A 90 22.52 0.44 6.07
N LYS A 91 21.88 -0.27 7.00
CA LYS A 91 21.56 -1.68 6.82
C LYS A 91 20.51 -1.88 5.73
N ILE A 92 20.68 -2.96 4.97
CA ILE A 92 19.73 -3.39 3.95
C ILE A 92 18.97 -4.61 4.43
N ILE A 93 17.65 -4.50 4.50
CA ILE A 93 16.75 -5.62 4.74
C ILE A 93 16.30 -6.26 3.42
N LYS A 94 16.06 -7.55 3.46
CA LYS A 94 15.47 -8.39 2.42
C LYS A 94 14.11 -8.88 2.90
N LEU A 95 13.10 -8.77 2.04
CA LEU A 95 11.75 -9.25 2.29
C LEU A 95 11.29 -10.14 1.12
N MET A 96 10.82 -11.33 1.44
CA MET A 96 10.10 -12.19 0.50
C MET A 96 8.59 -11.99 0.71
N HIS A 97 7.86 -11.67 -0.35
CA HIS A 97 6.42 -11.41 -0.29
C HIS A 97 5.71 -11.81 -1.59
N TYR A 98 4.38 -11.91 -1.56
CA TYR A 98 3.54 -12.00 -2.75
C TYR A 98 3.18 -10.62 -3.31
#